data_AF-A0A7C7MC90-F1
#
_entry.id   AF-A0A7C7MC90-F1
#
_cell.length_a   1.000
_cell.length_b   1.000
_cell.length_c   1.000
_cell.angle_alpha   90.00
_cell.angle_beta   90.00
_cell.angle_gamma   90.00
#
_symmetry.space_group_name_H-M   'P 1'
#
loop_
_entity.id
_entity.type
_entity.pdbx_description
1 polymer ?
#
loop_
_entity_poly.entity_id
_entity_poly.type
_entity_poly.pdbx_seq_one_letter_code
_entity_poly.pdbx_strand_id
1 'polypeptide(L)'
;MLAIGNAGKTGIDTIKFYLTPAVESGGSTDLSSTGVVVTYVDSANSLNCTSGGSGSCSWTANWVIGSGDLVDSGERVEMIVTLSSLTPLLGKNTEFTIQVRPNKGAVVVVNRTIPGEVKAVMELY
;
A
#
# COMPACT_ATOMS: atom_id res chain seq x y z
N MET A 1 0.43 -10.64 0.19
CA MET A 1 0.30 -9.30 -0.46
C MET A 1 0.23 -9.52 -1.95
N LEU A 2 -0.55 -8.75 -2.69
CA LEU A 2 -0.69 -8.92 -4.15
C LEU A 2 0.01 -7.78 -4.89
N ALA A 3 0.79 -8.10 -5.91
CA ALA A 3 1.34 -7.15 -6.85
C ALA A 3 0.81 -7.42 -8.26
N ILE A 4 0.42 -6.36 -8.97
CA ILE A 4 -0.11 -6.40 -10.33
C ILE A 4 0.90 -5.72 -11.23
N GLY A 5 1.46 -6.48 -12.17
CA GLY A 5 2.40 -5.96 -13.16
C GLY A 5 1.69 -5.22 -14.30
N ASN A 6 2.39 -4.27 -14.90
CA ASN A 6 1.91 -3.58 -16.11
C ASN A 6 1.81 -4.53 -17.31
N ALA A 7 1.12 -4.10 -18.36
CA ALA A 7 0.93 -4.92 -19.57
C ALA A 7 2.26 -5.36 -20.22
N GLY A 8 3.29 -4.51 -20.13
CA GLY A 8 4.63 -4.79 -20.64
C GLY A 8 5.46 -5.74 -19.76
N LYS A 9 4.99 -6.10 -18.55
CA LYS A 9 5.72 -6.87 -17.55
C LYS A 9 7.11 -6.29 -17.25
N THR A 10 7.21 -4.97 -17.25
CA THR A 10 8.45 -4.24 -16.95
C THR A 10 8.41 -3.55 -15.59
N GLY A 11 7.23 -3.38 -15.01
CA GLY A 11 7.07 -2.80 -13.69
C GLY A 11 5.73 -3.13 -13.05
N ILE A 12 5.56 -2.66 -11.81
CA ILE A 12 4.35 -2.85 -11.00
C ILE A 12 3.44 -1.64 -11.12
N ASP A 13 2.18 -1.87 -11.47
CA ASP A 13 1.14 -0.83 -11.50
C ASP A 13 0.39 -0.73 -10.18
N THR A 14 0.21 -1.84 -9.47
CA THR A 14 -0.62 -1.86 -8.26
C THR A 14 -0.09 -2.84 -7.22
N ILE A 15 -0.16 -2.41 -5.97
CA ILE A 15 0.10 -3.21 -4.79
C ILE A 15 -1.19 -3.25 -3.96
N LYS A 16 -1.58 -4.45 -3.49
CA LYS A 16 -2.72 -4.64 -2.59
C LYS A 16 -2.32 -5.41 -1.34
N PHE A 17 -2.74 -4.93 -0.18
CA PHE A 17 -2.55 -5.62 1.09
C PHE A 17 -3.66 -5.28 2.07
N TYR A 18 -3.92 -6.19 3.01
CA TYR A 18 -4.89 -5.93 4.06
C TYR A 18 -4.25 -5.15 5.21
N LEU A 19 -4.97 -4.13 5.66
CA LEU A 19 -4.73 -3.49 6.94
C LEU A 19 -5.75 -4.02 7.94
N THR A 20 -5.23 -4.59 9.02
CA THR A 20 -5.99 -4.98 10.21
C THR A 20 -5.37 -4.22 11.38
N PRO A 21 -6.15 -3.54 12.23
CA PRO A 21 -5.60 -2.80 13.35
C PRO A 21 -4.81 -3.75 14.25
N ALA A 22 -3.59 -3.35 14.62
CA ALA A 22 -2.79 -4.06 15.61
C ALA A 22 -3.52 -3.91 16.95
N VAL A 23 -4.30 -4.92 17.30
CA VAL A 23 -5.09 -4.96 18.52
C VAL A 23 -4.18 -5.12 19.73
N GLU A 24 -3.76 -4.00 20.29
CA GLU A 24 -3.49 -3.90 21.72
C GLU A 24 -4.47 -2.86 22.31
N SER A 25 -5.54 -3.36 22.94
CA SER A 25 -6.50 -2.59 23.77
C SER A 25 -7.48 -1.62 23.09
N GLY A 26 -8.26 -2.08 22.09
CA GLY A 26 -9.48 -1.35 21.66
C GLY A 26 -9.25 -0.01 20.96
N GLY A 27 -8.06 0.22 20.43
CA GLY A 27 -7.76 1.37 19.58
C GLY A 27 -8.27 1.21 18.15
N SER A 28 -8.64 2.33 17.53
CA SER A 28 -8.99 2.42 16.11
C SER A 28 -7.81 2.96 15.31
N THR A 29 -7.63 2.50 14.06
CA THR A 29 -6.66 3.08 13.12
C THR A 29 -7.34 4.10 12.23
N ASP A 30 -6.88 5.34 12.21
CA ASP A 30 -7.40 6.39 11.32
C ASP A 30 -6.82 6.25 9.90
N LEU A 31 -7.69 6.04 8.92
CA LEU A 31 -7.41 6.01 7.48
C LEU A 31 -8.05 7.18 6.73
N SER A 32 -8.52 8.22 7.42
CA SER A 32 -9.00 9.44 6.78
C SER A 32 -7.91 10.05 5.90
N SER A 33 -8.31 10.68 4.80
CA SER A 33 -7.38 11.28 3.83
C SER A 33 -6.47 12.37 4.41
N THR A 34 -6.83 12.94 5.56
CA THR A 34 -6.05 13.93 6.32
C THR A 34 -5.35 13.34 7.54
N GLY A 35 -5.79 12.16 8.00
CA GLY A 35 -5.27 11.49 9.19
C GLY A 35 -4.20 10.43 8.90
N VAL A 36 -3.94 10.08 7.64
CA VAL A 36 -2.94 9.07 7.29
C VAL A 36 -1.94 9.55 6.24
N VAL A 37 -0.66 9.27 6.49
CA VAL A 37 0.41 9.43 5.51
C VAL A 37 0.87 8.06 5.04
N VAL A 38 0.74 7.80 3.74
CA VAL A 38 1.29 6.60 3.10
C VAL A 38 2.58 6.98 2.38
N THR A 39 3.70 6.35 2.74
CA THR A 39 5.01 6.57 2.10
C THR A 39 5.43 5.32 1.35
N TYR A 40 5.87 5.49 0.10
CA TYR A 40 6.51 4.46 -0.71
C TYR A 40 8.01 4.73 -0.81
N VAL A 41 8.82 3.68 -0.66
CA VAL A 41 10.28 3.74 -0.76
C VAL A 41 10.81 2.52 -1.52
N ASP A 42 11.69 2.73 -2.49
CA ASP A 42 12.55 1.71 -3.10
C ASP A 42 13.99 2.27 -3.23
N SER A 43 14.85 1.62 -4.01
CA SER A 43 16.23 2.08 -4.22
C SER A 43 16.38 3.42 -4.97
N ALA A 44 15.36 3.86 -5.69
CA ALA A 44 15.37 5.04 -6.58
C ALA A 44 14.31 6.10 -6.22
N ASN A 45 13.26 5.73 -5.50
CA ASN A 45 12.10 6.55 -5.19
C ASN A 45 11.88 6.59 -3.68
N SER A 46 11.57 7.76 -3.14
CA SER A 46 11.08 7.94 -1.76
C SER A 46 10.07 9.08 -1.76
N LEU A 47 8.78 8.76 -1.67
CA LEU A 47 7.71 9.73 -1.86
C LEU A 47 6.46 9.40 -1.03
N ASN A 48 5.66 10.43 -0.77
CA ASN A 48 4.36 10.26 -0.14
C ASN A 48 3.29 10.04 -1.22
N CYS A 49 2.45 9.04 -1.00
CA CYS A 49 1.37 8.67 -1.89
C CYS A 49 0.14 9.53 -1.60
N THR A 50 -0.48 10.06 -2.66
CA THR A 50 -1.68 10.89 -2.53
C THR A 50 -2.93 10.03 -2.39
N SER A 51 -3.83 10.39 -1.47
CA SER A 51 -5.12 9.73 -1.34
C SER A 51 -6.02 10.05 -2.55
N GLY A 52 -6.86 9.11 -2.97
CA GLY A 52 -7.86 9.36 -4.03
C GLY A 52 -7.38 9.14 -5.47
N GLY A 53 -6.21 8.49 -5.67
CA GLY A 53 -5.88 7.85 -6.95
C GLY A 53 -5.02 8.64 -7.93
N SER A 54 -4.67 9.90 -7.67
CA SER A 54 -3.82 10.71 -8.56
C SER A 54 -2.35 10.77 -8.14
N GLY A 55 -1.41 10.88 -9.10
CA GLY A 55 0.01 11.11 -8.82
C GLY A 55 0.92 9.92 -9.16
N SER A 56 2.23 10.08 -8.96
CA SER A 56 3.24 9.04 -9.21
C SER A 56 3.10 7.85 -8.25
N CYS A 57 2.63 8.12 -7.04
CA CYS A 57 2.06 7.12 -6.14
C CYS A 57 0.76 7.65 -5.58
N SER A 58 -0.25 6.79 -5.57
CA SER A 58 -1.53 7.09 -4.95
C SER A 58 -2.05 5.89 -4.18
N TRP A 59 -3.01 6.12 -3.30
CA TRP A 59 -3.64 5.04 -2.55
C TRP A 59 -5.14 5.26 -2.38
N THR A 60 -5.85 4.15 -2.25
CA THR A 60 -7.26 4.08 -1.87
C THR A 60 -7.48 2.96 -0.87
N ALA A 61 -8.57 3.08 -0.10
CA ALA A 61 -9.02 2.07 0.84
C ALA A 61 -10.30 1.41 0.28
N ASN A 62 -10.30 0.08 0.25
CA ASN A 62 -11.48 -0.71 -0.07
C ASN A 62 -11.91 -1.48 1.19
N TRP A 63 -13.07 -1.12 1.74
CA TRP A 63 -13.60 -1.73 2.95
C TRP A 63 -14.14 -3.13 2.65
N VAL A 64 -13.51 -4.15 3.24
CA VAL A 64 -13.96 -5.54 3.12
C VAL A 64 -14.96 -5.89 4.22
N ILE A 65 -14.69 -5.40 5.44
CA ILE A 65 -15.58 -5.47 6.59
C ILE A 65 -15.50 -4.11 7.27
N GLY A 66 -16.64 -3.46 7.51
CA GLY A 66 -16.71 -2.13 8.10
C GLY A 66 -16.92 -1.01 7.08
N SER A 67 -16.81 0.24 7.53
CA SER A 67 -16.88 1.44 6.69
C SER A 67 -16.45 2.69 7.46
N GLY A 68 -16.06 3.74 6.73
CA GLY A 68 -15.77 5.06 7.31
C GLY A 68 -14.28 5.38 7.24
N ASP A 69 -13.78 6.05 8.28
CA ASP A 69 -12.39 6.49 8.37
C ASP A 69 -11.60 5.76 9.47
N LEU A 70 -12.29 5.18 10.45
CA LEU A 70 -11.66 4.50 11.58
C LEU A 70 -11.80 2.99 11.39
N VAL A 71 -10.67 2.28 11.39
CA VAL A 71 -10.66 0.81 11.35
C VAL A 71 -10.66 0.29 12.78
N ASP A 72 -11.78 -0.30 13.17
CA ASP A 72 -12.01 -0.87 14.49
C ASP A 72 -11.67 -2.37 14.54
N SER A 73 -11.69 -2.92 15.76
CA SER A 73 -11.42 -4.35 15.98
C SER A 73 -12.45 -5.20 15.22
N GLY A 74 -11.94 -6.16 14.43
CA GLY A 74 -12.77 -7.04 13.60
C GLY A 74 -13.07 -6.47 12.20
N GLU A 75 -12.75 -5.21 11.93
CA GLU A 75 -12.83 -4.63 10.60
C GLU A 75 -11.60 -4.97 9.76
N ARG A 76 -11.78 -4.92 8.43
CA ARG A 76 -10.72 -5.22 7.47
C ARG A 76 -10.82 -4.29 6.28
N VAL A 77 -9.69 -3.67 5.97
CA VAL A 77 -9.55 -2.78 4.81
C VAL A 77 -8.48 -3.32 3.89
N GLU A 78 -8.77 -3.39 2.59
CA GLU A 78 -7.76 -3.60 1.55
C GLU A 78 -7.20 -2.23 1.14
N MET A 79 -5.92 -2.04 1.39
CA MET A 79 -5.16 -0.90 0.88
C MET A 79 -4.75 -1.20 -0.55
N ILE A 80 -5.06 -0.28 -1.46
CA ILE A 80 -4.69 -0.37 -2.88
C ILE A 80 -3.74 0.81 -3.15
N VAL A 81 -2.49 0.50 -3.47
CA VAL A 81 -1.45 1.50 -3.78
C VAL A 81 -1.14 1.41 -5.27
N THR A 82 -1.34 2.51 -5.99
CA THR A 82 -1.10 2.61 -7.43
C THR A 82 0.24 3.26 -7.69
N LEU A 83 1.06 2.60 -8.52
CA LEU A 83 2.46 2.93 -8.80
C LEU A 83 2.77 3.04 -10.31
N SER A 84 1.75 2.97 -11.17
CA SER A 84 1.88 2.93 -12.64
C SER A 84 2.64 4.13 -13.24
N SER A 85 2.72 5.23 -12.49
CA SER A 85 3.35 6.48 -12.91
C SER A 85 4.66 6.77 -12.15
N LEU A 86 5.22 5.78 -11.45
CA LEU A 86 6.55 5.90 -10.86
C LEU A 86 7.62 6.12 -11.93
N THR A 87 8.65 6.90 -11.60
CA THR A 87 9.80 7.13 -12.50
C THR A 87 11.08 7.12 -11.66
N PRO A 88 11.91 6.06 -11.74
CA PRO A 88 11.73 4.83 -12.55
C PRO A 88 10.61 3.93 -12.00
N LEU A 89 10.06 3.05 -12.85
CA LEU A 89 9.07 2.04 -12.47
C LEU A 89 9.66 1.05 -11.44
N LEU A 90 8.81 0.54 -10.54
CA LEU A 90 9.16 -0.57 -9.65
C LEU A 90 9.33 -1.86 -10.46
N GLY A 91 10.57 -2.27 -10.71
CA GLY A 91 10.92 -3.41 -11.57
C GLY A 91 11.24 -4.70 -10.80
N LYS A 92 11.72 -5.71 -11.54
CA LYS A 92 12.19 -6.99 -10.99
C LYS A 92 13.38 -6.82 -10.05
N ASN A 93 13.53 -7.73 -9.09
CA ASN A 93 14.61 -7.76 -8.10
C ASN A 93 14.75 -6.47 -7.28
N THR A 94 13.70 -5.66 -7.20
CA THR A 94 13.69 -4.42 -6.42
C THR A 94 12.98 -4.67 -5.10
N GLU A 95 13.67 -4.36 -4.01
CA GLU A 95 13.07 -4.24 -2.69
C GLU A 95 12.33 -2.91 -2.56
N PHE A 96 11.16 -2.95 -1.95
CA PHE A 96 10.36 -1.76 -1.69
C PHE A 96 9.68 -1.85 -0.33
N THR A 97 9.37 -0.69 0.23
CA THR A 97 8.68 -0.54 1.49
C THR A 97 7.50 0.41 1.34
N ILE A 98 6.36 0.02 1.89
CA ILE A 98 5.19 0.88 2.08
C ILE A 98 5.00 1.08 3.58
N GLN A 99 4.94 2.34 4.00
CA GLN A 99 4.68 2.72 5.39
C GLN A 99 3.36 3.46 5.47
N VAL A 100 2.44 2.98 6.29
CA VAL A 100 1.16 3.62 6.58
C VAL A 100 1.26 4.20 7.99
N ARG A 101 1.28 5.54 8.08
CA ARG A 101 1.41 6.28 9.34
C ARG A 101 0.11 7.03 9.63
N PRO A 102 -0.80 6.43 10.40
CA PRO A 102 -2.01 7.11 10.84
C PRO A 102 -1.70 8.07 12.00
N ASN A 103 -2.52 9.11 12.19
CA ASN A 103 -2.46 10.04 13.32
C ASN A 103 -2.88 9.36 14.65
N LYS A 104 -3.62 8.26 14.55
CA LYS A 104 -4.17 7.44 15.62
C LYS A 104 -4.10 5.98 15.19
N GLY A 105 -3.52 5.14 16.04
CA GLY A 105 -3.27 3.73 15.75
C GLY A 105 -1.79 3.45 15.48
N ALA A 106 -1.48 2.20 15.19
CA ALA A 106 -0.12 1.75 14.96
C ALA A 106 0.36 2.06 13.54
N VAL A 107 1.64 2.38 13.40
CA VAL A 107 2.30 2.45 12.08
C VAL A 107 2.41 1.05 11.50
N VAL A 108 1.96 0.88 10.27
CA VAL A 108 2.10 -0.37 9.53
C VAL A 108 3.24 -0.22 8.52
N VAL A 109 4.19 -1.15 8.56
CA VAL A 109 5.31 -1.19 7.62
C VAL A 109 5.27 -2.52 6.88
N VAL A 110 5.19 -2.45 5.54
CA VAL A 110 5.22 -3.61 4.66
C VAL A 110 6.46 -3.49 3.79
N ASN A 111 7.36 -4.47 3.89
CA ASN A 111 8.57 -4.56 3.09
C ASN A 111 8.53 -5.85 2.26
N ARG A 112 8.76 -5.76 0.95
CA ARG A 112 8.78 -6.90 0.03
C ARG A 112 9.79 -6.69 -1.09
N THR A 113 10.11 -7.77 -1.78
CA THR A 113 10.96 -7.76 -2.98
C THR A 113 10.17 -8.26 -4.18
N ILE A 114 10.25 -7.55 -5.31
CA ILE A 114 9.70 -8.04 -6.58
C ILE A 114 10.57 -9.20 -7.08
N PRO A 115 9.99 -10.34 -7.49
CA PRO A 115 10.74 -11.47 -8.04
C PRO A 115 11.57 -11.09 -9.27
N GLY A 116 12.45 -12.00 -9.69
CA GLY A 116 13.29 -11.83 -10.89
C GLY A 116 12.51 -11.75 -12.21
N GLU A 117 11.21 -12.01 -12.18
CA GLU A 117 10.29 -11.85 -13.30
C GLU A 117 9.02 -11.12 -12.82
N VAL A 118 8.65 -10.06 -13.51
CA VAL A 118 7.35 -9.37 -13.30
C VAL A 118 6.27 -10.14 -14.06
N LYS A 119 5.23 -10.56 -13.35
CA LYS A 119 4.04 -11.21 -13.93
C LYS A 119 2.84 -10.29 -13.82
N ALA A 120 1.78 -10.63 -14.56
CA ALA A 120 0.52 -9.88 -14.50
C ALA A 120 -0.04 -9.85 -13.06
N VAL A 121 0.07 -10.96 -12.34
CA VAL A 121 -0.33 -11.09 -10.94
C VAL A 121 0.75 -11.87 -10.19
N MET A 122 1.15 -11.37 -9.03
CA MET A 122 2.15 -11.98 -8.16
C MET A 122 1.70 -11.92 -6.71
N GLU A 123 1.80 -13.05 -6.02
CA GLU A 123 1.71 -13.07 -4.57
C GLU A 123 3.10 -12.85 -3.98
N LEU A 124 3.21 -11.86 -3.10
CA LEU A 124 4.41 -11.51 -2.36
C LEU A 124 4.21 -11.93 -0.90
N TYR A 125 5.12 -12.78 -0.41
CA TYR A 125 5.11 -13.33 0.96
C TYR A 125 6.02 -12.55 1.87
#